data_AF-B8CVN6-F1
#
_entry.id   AF-B8CVN6-F1
#
_cell.length_a   1.000
_cell.length_b   1.000
_cell.length_c   1.000
_cell.angle_alpha   90.00
_cell.angle_beta   90.00
_cell.angle_gamma   90.00
#
_symmetry.space_group_name_H-M   'P 1'
#
loop_
_entity.id
_entity.type
_entity.pdbx_description
1 polymer ?
#
loop_
_entity_poly.entity_id
_entity_poly.type
_entity_poly.pdbx_seq_one_letter_code
_entity_poly.pdbx_strand_id
1 'polypeptide(L)'
;MKLFSLASIKIDNQEILISPEDNNLVEVAAKLKIDIPAPCLKNKRKDGCCKACLIEVDGKQSYACATKPIAGMNVTVRTKELDNIRKESIKEFKNLARTGTSSPCQCSCSGTC
;
A
#
# COMPACT_ATOMS: atom_id res chain seq x y z
N MET A 1 -5.45 -26.58 -18.90
CA MET A 1 -6.26 -25.99 -17.82
C MET A 1 -5.29 -25.47 -16.76
N LYS A 2 -5.13 -24.14 -16.62
CA LYS A 2 -4.24 -23.57 -15.61
C LYS A 2 -4.85 -23.86 -14.24
N LEU A 3 -4.13 -24.62 -13.40
CA LEU A 3 -4.47 -24.75 -11.98
C LEU A 3 -4.38 -23.35 -11.38
N PHE A 4 -5.53 -22.71 -11.16
CA PHE A 4 -5.63 -21.50 -10.37
C PHE A 4 -5.20 -21.89 -8.95
N SER A 5 -3.99 -21.51 -8.56
CA SER A 5 -3.62 -21.49 -7.16
C SER A 5 -4.45 -20.38 -6.52
N LEU A 6 -5.65 -20.73 -6.07
CA LEU A 6 -6.59 -19.84 -5.39
C LEU A 6 -6.07 -19.57 -3.99
N ALA A 7 -5.09 -18.68 -3.90
CA ALA A 7 -4.69 -18.12 -2.63
C ALA A 7 -5.74 -17.10 -2.18
N SER A 8 -6.16 -17.16 -0.92
CA SER A 8 -7.06 -16.19 -0.31
C SER A 8 -6.32 -15.36 0.73
N ILE A 9 -6.69 -14.10 0.85
CA ILE A 9 -6.25 -13.20 1.91
C ILE A 9 -7.47 -12.52 2.53
N LYS A 10 -7.30 -11.99 3.74
CA LYS A 10 -8.34 -11.27 4.45
C LYS A 10 -7.98 -9.79 4.52
N ILE A 11 -8.87 -8.91 4.07
CA ILE A 11 -8.71 -7.46 4.13
C ILE A 11 -9.91 -6.85 4.85
N ASP A 12 -9.70 -6.19 6.00
CA ASP A 12 -10.77 -5.51 6.75
C ASP A 12 -11.96 -6.45 7.06
N ASN A 13 -11.62 -7.67 7.51
CA ASN A 13 -12.52 -8.81 7.73
C ASN A 13 -13.22 -9.38 6.47
N GLN A 14 -12.91 -8.91 5.28
CA GLN A 14 -13.43 -9.44 4.02
C GLN A 14 -12.42 -10.38 3.36
N GLU A 15 -12.84 -11.56 2.95
CA GLU A 15 -11.97 -12.49 2.22
C GLU A 15 -12.00 -12.21 0.72
N ILE A 16 -10.81 -12.20 0.11
CA ILE A 16 -10.64 -12.06 -1.33
C ILE A 16 -9.63 -13.06 -1.87
N LEU A 17 -9.92 -13.56 -3.05
CA LEU A 17 -9.03 -14.40 -3.83
C LEU A 17 -7.99 -13.52 -4.52
N ILE A 18 -6.71 -13.86 -4.35
CA ILE A 18 -5.61 -13.21 -5.02
C ILE A 18 -5.21 -14.01 -6.26
N SER A 19 -4.95 -13.29 -7.34
CA SER A 19 -4.41 -13.86 -8.56
C SER A 19 -2.88 -13.79 -8.55
N PRO A 20 -2.17 -14.68 -9.26
CA PRO A 20 -0.71 -14.55 -9.44
C PRO A 20 -0.31 -13.30 -10.25
N GLU A 21 -1.27 -12.62 -10.89
CA GLU A 21 -1.06 -11.34 -11.56
C GLU A 21 -1.10 -10.13 -10.61
N ASP A 22 -1.59 -10.32 -9.37
CA ASP A 22 -1.68 -9.26 -8.37
C ASP A 22 -0.31 -9.00 -7.77
N ASN A 23 0.24 -7.81 -8.02
CA ASN A 23 1.59 -7.46 -7.58
C ASN A 23 1.64 -6.70 -6.26
N ASN A 24 0.55 -6.04 -5.88
CA ASN A 24 0.49 -5.19 -4.70
C ASN A 24 -0.88 -5.29 -4.00
N LEU A 25 -0.91 -4.99 -2.71
CA LEU A 25 -2.15 -5.01 -1.93
C LEU A 25 -3.11 -3.86 -2.28
N VAL A 26 -2.63 -2.79 -2.92
CA VAL A 26 -3.48 -1.66 -3.35
C VAL A 26 -4.48 -2.10 -4.41
N GLU A 27 -4.03 -2.85 -5.42
CA GLU A 27 -4.87 -3.39 -6.49
C GLU A 27 -5.87 -4.41 -5.95
N VAL A 28 -5.43 -5.29 -5.03
CA VAL A 28 -6.31 -6.27 -4.40
C VAL A 28 -7.39 -5.58 -3.55
N ALA A 29 -7.02 -4.60 -2.75
CA ALA A 29 -7.97 -3.82 -1.95
C ALA A 29 -8.97 -3.05 -2.83
N ALA A 30 -8.52 -2.54 -3.99
CA ALA A 30 -9.40 -1.86 -4.94
C ALA A 30 -10.50 -2.79 -5.48
N LYS A 31 -10.23 -4.09 -5.67
CA LYS A 31 -11.25 -5.09 -6.05
C LYS A 31 -12.38 -5.20 -5.00
N LEU A 32 -12.07 -5.01 -3.72
CA LEU A 32 -13.03 -4.97 -2.61
C LEU A 32 -13.69 -3.59 -2.40
N LYS A 33 -13.44 -2.62 -3.29
CA LYS A 33 -13.85 -1.22 -3.11
C LYS A 33 -13.25 -0.58 -1.85
N ILE A 34 -12.12 -1.10 -1.37
CA ILE A 34 -11.34 -0.51 -0.29
C ILE A 34 -10.28 0.40 -0.92
N ASP A 35 -10.47 1.71 -0.85
CA ASP A 35 -9.53 2.67 -1.40
C ASP A 35 -8.35 2.88 -0.45
N ILE A 36 -7.16 2.45 -0.87
CA ILE A 36 -5.89 2.73 -0.20
C ILE A 36 -5.24 3.92 -0.91
N PRO A 37 -5.03 5.06 -0.23
CA PRO A 37 -4.47 6.24 -0.86
C PRO A 37 -2.99 6.02 -1.23
N ALA A 38 -2.74 5.69 -2.50
CA ALA A 38 -1.41 5.49 -3.06
C ALA A 38 -1.12 6.44 -4.24
N PRO A 39 -1.04 7.76 -4.01
CA PRO A 39 -0.85 8.75 -5.09
C PRO A 39 0.49 8.58 -5.81
N CYS A 40 1.54 8.13 -5.12
CA CYS A 40 2.84 7.88 -5.74
C CYS A 40 2.80 6.69 -6.73
N LEU A 41 2.08 5.62 -6.37
CA LEU A 41 1.86 4.46 -7.25
C LEU A 41 1.00 4.84 -8.47
N LYS A 42 -0.12 5.56 -8.25
CA LYS A 42 -1.03 6.00 -9.32
C LYS A 42 -0.34 6.93 -10.34
N ASN A 43 0.55 7.81 -9.88
CA ASN A 43 1.30 8.73 -10.74
C ASN A 43 2.62 8.14 -11.29
N LYS A 44 2.90 6.85 -11.07
CA LYS A 44 4.15 6.16 -11.47
C LYS A 44 5.42 6.95 -11.12
N ARG A 45 5.41 7.67 -9.99
CA ARG A 45 6.59 8.43 -9.57
C ARG A 45 7.69 7.47 -9.11
N LYS A 46 8.93 7.73 -9.53
CA LYS A 46 10.11 6.92 -9.15
C LYS A 46 10.43 7.05 -7.65
N ASP A 47 10.08 8.18 -7.03
CA ASP A 47 10.35 8.49 -5.62
C ASP A 47 9.28 7.92 -4.69
N GLY A 48 8.99 6.61 -4.75
CA GLY A 48 7.84 5.92 -4.14
C GLY A 48 7.65 5.99 -2.60
N CYS A 49 7.62 7.18 -2.00
CA CYS A 49 7.65 7.39 -0.55
C CYS A 49 6.57 8.36 -0.07
N CYS A 50 5.41 8.31 -0.71
CA CYS A 50 4.27 9.11 -0.29
C CYS A 50 3.76 8.74 1.12
N LYS A 51 4.20 7.60 1.69
CA LYS A 51 3.82 7.02 3.02
C LYS A 51 2.31 6.87 3.27
N ALA A 52 1.47 7.27 2.32
CA ALA A 52 0.02 7.25 2.43
C ALA A 52 -0.59 5.84 2.29
N CYS A 53 0.15 4.89 1.71
CA CYS A 53 -0.27 3.49 1.54
C CYS A 53 -0.01 2.62 2.79
N LEU A 54 0.20 3.23 3.95
CA LEU A 54 0.37 2.53 5.22
C LEU A 54 -0.85 1.65 5.50
N ILE A 55 -0.61 0.40 5.85
CA ILE A 55 -1.59 -0.62 6.24
C ILE A 55 -1.01 -1.41 7.40
N GLU A 56 -1.81 -2.27 8.00
CA GLU A 56 -1.35 -3.22 8.99
C GLU A 56 -1.54 -4.64 8.45
N VAL A 57 -0.54 -5.49 8.59
CA VAL A 57 -0.57 -6.90 8.18
C VAL A 57 -0.16 -7.72 9.38
N ASP A 58 -1.05 -8.61 9.85
CA ASP A 58 -0.82 -9.47 11.01
C ASP A 58 -0.31 -8.70 12.26
N GLY A 59 -0.85 -7.50 12.49
CA GLY A 59 -0.49 -6.62 13.60
C GLY A 59 0.82 -5.83 13.41
N LYS A 60 1.43 -5.86 12.22
CA LYS A 60 2.62 -5.09 11.87
C LYS A 60 2.30 -4.03 10.83
N GLN A 61 2.76 -2.81 11.03
CA GLN A 61 2.64 -1.75 10.04
C GLN A 61 3.50 -2.05 8.81
N SER A 62 2.93 -1.94 7.62
CA SER A 62 3.58 -2.19 6.34
C SER A 62 3.00 -1.30 5.24
N TYR A 63 3.64 -1.23 4.08
CA TYR A 63 3.21 -0.38 2.97
C TYR A 63 2.58 -1.21 1.85
N ALA A 64 1.30 -0.97 1.57
CA ALA A 64 0.53 -1.76 0.60
C ALA A 64 1.10 -1.74 -0.82
N CYS A 65 1.84 -0.68 -1.20
CA CYS A 65 2.42 -0.56 -2.53
C CYS A 65 3.67 -1.44 -2.76
N ALA A 66 4.37 -1.82 -1.69
CA ALA A 66 5.59 -2.64 -1.76
C ALA A 66 5.33 -4.08 -1.28
N THR A 67 4.28 -4.30 -0.50
CA THR A 67 3.90 -5.62 0.00
C THR A 67 3.19 -6.44 -1.08
N LYS A 68 3.74 -7.60 -1.39
CA LYS A 68 3.08 -8.60 -2.24
C LYS A 68 2.02 -9.36 -1.44
N PRO A 69 0.83 -9.63 -2.02
CA PRO A 69 -0.18 -10.45 -1.37
C PRO A 69 0.31 -11.90 -1.25
N ILE A 70 0.25 -12.47 -0.05
CA ILE A 70 0.57 -13.87 0.23
C ILE A 70 -0.64 -14.54 0.86
N ALA A 71 -0.90 -15.78 0.45
CA ALA A 71 -2.01 -16.59 0.99
C ALA A 71 -2.01 -16.62 2.52
N GLY A 72 -3.19 -16.44 3.12
CA GLY A 72 -3.38 -16.49 4.58
C GLY A 72 -3.00 -15.21 5.33
N MET A 73 -2.59 -14.14 4.65
CA MET A 73 -2.36 -12.85 5.30
C MET A 73 -3.67 -12.20 5.78
N ASN A 74 -3.60 -11.55 6.95
CA ASN A 74 -4.67 -10.69 7.43
C ASN A 74 -4.24 -9.21 7.38
N VAL A 75 -4.90 -8.44 6.53
CA VAL A 75 -4.61 -7.04 6.25
C VAL A 75 -5.70 -6.16 6.85
N THR A 76 -5.31 -5.23 7.70
CA THR A 76 -6.19 -4.20 8.23
C THR A 76 -5.88 -2.88 7.52
N VAL A 77 -6.90 -2.33 6.85
CA VAL A 77 -6.77 -1.07 6.12
C VAL A 77 -7.41 0.07 6.90
N ARG A 78 -8.58 -0.11 7.50
CA ARG A 78 -9.26 0.98 8.22
C ARG A 78 -9.13 0.84 9.73
N THR A 79 -8.29 1.69 10.32
CA THR A 79 -8.26 1.92 11.76
C THR A 79 -8.12 3.41 12.04
N LYS A 80 -8.56 3.86 13.22
CA LYS A 80 -8.44 5.27 13.63
C LYS A 80 -6.98 5.74 13.63
N GLU A 81 -6.06 4.87 14.03
CA GLU A 81 -4.62 5.16 14.06
C GLU A 81 -4.05 5.31 12.65
N LEU A 82 -4.34 4.36 11.75
CA LEU A 82 -3.90 4.44 10.36
C LEU A 82 -4.45 5.68 9.66
N ASP A 83 -5.71 6.05 9.90
CA ASP A 83 -6.31 7.23 9.28
C ASP A 83 -5.68 8.53 9.77
N ASN A 84 -5.27 8.61 11.02
CA ASN A 84 -4.53 9.77 11.53
C ASN A 84 -3.16 9.89 10.84
N ILE A 85 -2.40 8.80 10.76
CA ILE A 85 -1.08 8.77 10.12
C ILE A 85 -1.19 9.10 8.62
N ARG A 86 -2.20 8.57 7.93
CA ARG A 86 -2.44 8.86 6.50
C ARG A 86 -2.76 10.32 6.27
N LYS A 87 -3.57 10.94 7.13
CA LYS A 87 -3.89 12.37 7.03
C LYS A 87 -2.63 13.22 7.15
N GLU A 88 -1.75 12.91 8.09
CA GLU A 88 -0.46 13.60 8.26
C GLU A 88 0.45 13.39 7.04
N SER A 89 0.61 12.14 6.60
CA SER A 89 1.44 11.79 5.43
C SER A 89 0.98 12.52 4.16
N ILE A 90 -0.35 12.61 3.93
CA ILE A 90 -0.90 13.32 2.77
C ILE A 90 -0.70 14.83 2.89
N LYS A 91 -0.82 15.41 4.10
CA LYS A 91 -0.54 16.85 4.32
C LYS A 91 0.92 17.16 4.01
N GLU A 92 1.84 16.35 4.53
CA GLU A 92 3.28 16.48 4.27
C GLU A 92 3.58 16.36 2.77
N PHE A 93 3.04 15.33 2.11
CA PHE A 93 3.20 15.13 0.67
C PHE A 93 2.69 16.32 -0.17
N LYS A 94 1.55 16.91 0.22
CA LYS A 94 1.02 18.11 -0.45
C LYS A 94 1.91 19.33 -0.25
N ASN A 95 2.50 19.49 0.94
CA ASN A 95 3.42 20.59 1.22
C ASN A 95 4.70 20.46 0.38
N LEU A 96 5.28 19.26 0.31
CA LEU A 96 6.45 18.95 -0.53
C LEU A 96 6.18 19.21 -2.02
N ALA A 97 4.99 18.85 -2.50
CA ALA A 97 4.59 19.11 -3.88
C ALA A 97 4.48 20.62 -4.21
N ARG A 98 4.20 21.47 -3.22
CA ARG A 98 4.13 22.93 -3.40
C ARG A 98 5.49 23.61 -3.36
N THR A 99 6.41 23.12 -2.53
CA THR A 99 7.74 23.73 -2.36
C THR A 99 8.73 23.38 -3.46
N GLY A 100 8.31 22.62 -4.49
CA GLY A 100 9.15 22.22 -5.64
C GLY A 100 10.35 21.34 -5.26
N THR A 101 10.49 21.02 -3.99
CA THR A 101 11.52 20.16 -3.45
C THR A 101 11.01 18.73 -3.60
N SER A 102 11.36 18.11 -4.72
CA SER A 102 11.47 16.65 -4.77
C SER A 102 12.61 16.28 -3.81
N SER A 103 12.36 16.38 -2.51
CA SER A 103 13.28 15.81 -1.54
C SER A 103 13.33 14.33 -1.92
N PRO A 104 14.50 13.82 -2.36
CA PRO A 104 14.63 12.39 -2.59
C PRO A 104 14.20 11.78 -1.28
N CYS A 105 13.33 10.78 -1.37
CA CYS A 105 12.94 10.04 -0.20
C CYS A 105 14.17 9.82 0.67
N GLN A 106 14.19 10.39 1.86
CA GLN A 106 15.10 9.95 2.91
C GLN A 106 14.62 8.58 3.41
N CYS A 107 14.27 7.67 2.49
CA CYS A 107 14.49 6.27 2.71
C CYS A 107 16.01 6.14 2.66
N SER A 108 16.60 5.83 3.79
CA SER A 108 17.90 5.19 3.88
C SER A 108 17.88 3.79 3.24
N CYS A 109 17.25 3.63 2.07
CA CYS A 109 17.53 2.52 1.18
C CYS A 109 18.86 2.85 0.50
N SER A 110 19.94 2.59 1.23
CA SER A 110 21.25 2.34 0.67
C SER A 110 21.08 1.47 -0.58
N GLY A 111 21.44 2.05 -1.73
CA GLY A 111 21.02 1.57 -3.04
C GLY A 111 21.25 0.09 -3.27
N THR A 112 20.20 -0.56 -3.76
CA THR A 112 20.21 -1.42 -4.93
C THR A 112 18.75 -1.55 -5.34
N CYS A 113 18.42 -0.94 -6.47
CA CYS A 113 17.25 -1.32 -7.26
C CYS A 113 17.38 -2.78 -7.73
#